data_AF-A0A419ABE3-F1
#
_entry.id   AF-A0A419ABE3-F1
#
_cell.length_a   1.000
_cell.length_b   1.000
_cell.length_c   1.000
_cell.angle_alpha   90.00
_cell.angle_beta   90.00
_cell.angle_gamma   90.00
#
_symmetry.space_group_name_H-M   'P 1'
#
loop_
_entity.id
_entity.type
_entity.pdbx_description
1 polymer ?
#
loop_
_entity_poly.entity_id
_entity_poly.type
_entity_poly.pdbx_seq_one_letter_code
_entity_poly.pdbx_strand_id
1 'polypeptide(L)'
;MPRFTVNATRFDPYKDFRFQVSIDGQAVAGLSKVSALSRTTSVIEFREGGDPASPRKMPGQTTFAPITLERGVTHDTTFLRWANKVWNFGAGPGAESSLKDFRKDIILNLFNEAGQLALSYKIYRAWVSEFRALPDLDASGSGTAIQSIKLENEGWEIDLDTPEPAEPSFDVPAG
;
A
#
# COMPACT_ATOMS: atom_id res chain seq x y z
N MET A 1 -27.74 7.73 7.24
CA MET A 1 -27.41 6.70 6.23
C MET A 1 -26.73 5.55 6.95
N PRO A 2 -27.06 4.29 6.63
CA PRO A 2 -26.38 3.14 7.24
C PRO A 2 -24.89 3.15 6.84
N ARG A 3 -24.01 2.78 7.79
CA ARG A 3 -22.55 2.73 7.56
C ARG A 3 -22.14 1.60 6.61
N PHE A 4 -22.98 0.57 6.55
CA PHE A 4 -22.83 -0.68 5.81
C PHE A 4 -24.17 -1.00 5.14
N THR A 5 -24.16 -1.44 3.89
CA THR A 5 -25.39 -1.77 3.14
C THR A 5 -25.76 -3.25 3.29
N VAL A 6 -24.78 -4.14 3.39
CA VAL A 6 -24.98 -5.59 3.58
C VAL A 6 -25.12 -5.93 5.06
N ASN A 7 -24.24 -5.39 5.92
CA ASN A 7 -24.24 -5.65 7.36
C ASN A 7 -24.84 -4.46 8.13
N ALA A 8 -26.13 -4.18 7.92
CA ALA A 8 -26.79 -2.97 8.44
C ALA A 8 -26.76 -2.82 9.97
N THR A 9 -26.54 -3.91 10.72
CA THR A 9 -26.41 -3.94 12.18
C THR A 9 -24.99 -3.71 12.68
N ARG A 10 -23.98 -3.68 11.79
CA ARG A 10 -22.60 -3.42 12.17
C ARG A 10 -22.38 -1.94 12.46
N PHE A 11 -21.88 -1.66 13.66
CA PHE A 11 -21.54 -0.29 14.08
C PHE A 11 -20.04 0.01 13.91
N ASP A 12 -19.20 -1.00 14.12
CA ASP A 12 -17.74 -0.86 14.12
C ASP A 12 -17.17 -0.82 12.70
N PRO A 13 -16.27 0.12 12.36
CA PRO A 13 -15.54 0.10 11.09
C PRO A 13 -14.63 -1.14 10.93
N TYR A 14 -14.07 -1.34 9.74
CA TYR A 14 -13.02 -2.33 9.54
C TYR A 14 -11.76 -1.96 10.31
N LYS A 15 -11.06 -2.97 10.84
CA LYS A 15 -9.78 -2.80 11.53
C LYS A 15 -8.62 -2.90 10.53
N ASP A 16 -7.49 -2.30 10.87
CA ASP A 16 -6.34 -2.08 9.97
C ASP A 16 -5.29 -3.22 9.94
N PHE A 17 -5.46 -4.27 10.77
CA PHE A 17 -4.43 -5.28 10.98
C PHE A 17 -4.56 -6.55 10.13
N ARG A 18 -5.66 -6.74 9.38
CA ARG A 18 -5.80 -7.87 8.45
C ARG A 18 -5.73 -7.39 7.01
N PHE A 19 -4.55 -7.48 6.43
CA PHE A 19 -4.30 -7.07 5.06
C PHE A 19 -3.36 -8.04 4.34
N GLN A 20 -3.36 -7.95 3.02
CA GLN A 20 -2.47 -8.72 2.15
C GLN A 20 -2.05 -7.83 0.99
N VAL A 21 -0.79 -7.94 0.57
CA VAL A 21 -0.32 -7.31 -0.67
C VAL A 21 0.07 -8.39 -1.66
N SER A 22 -0.33 -8.21 -2.92
CA SER A 22 0.05 -9.08 -4.02
C SER A 22 0.92 -8.33 -5.02
N ILE A 23 2.04 -8.93 -5.40
CA ILE A 23 2.99 -8.42 -6.40
C ILE A 23 3.11 -9.49 -7.50
N ASP A 24 2.96 -9.11 -8.77
CA ASP A 24 2.95 -10.05 -9.92
C ASP A 24 1.93 -11.20 -9.76
N GLY A 25 0.78 -10.92 -9.13
CA GLY A 25 -0.25 -11.93 -8.86
C GLY A 25 0.09 -12.90 -7.72
N GLN A 26 1.22 -12.74 -7.04
CA GLN A 26 1.60 -13.54 -5.89
C GLN A 26 1.47 -12.75 -4.59
N ALA A 27 0.78 -13.34 -3.61
CA ALA A 27 0.68 -12.77 -2.28
C ALA A 27 2.05 -12.76 -1.58
N VAL A 28 2.45 -11.59 -1.08
CA VAL A 28 3.65 -11.44 -0.25
C VAL A 28 3.32 -11.86 1.17
N ALA A 29 3.94 -12.96 1.62
CA ALA A 29 3.75 -13.45 2.98
C ALA A 29 4.55 -12.62 4.00
N GLY A 30 4.05 -12.56 5.24
CA GLY A 30 4.80 -12.03 6.38
C GLY A 30 4.93 -10.51 6.43
N LEU A 31 4.11 -9.77 5.68
CA LEU A 31 4.03 -8.32 5.83
C LEU A 31 3.51 -7.94 7.22
N SER A 32 4.24 -7.04 7.88
CA SER A 32 3.89 -6.52 9.21
C SER A 32 3.26 -5.13 9.12
N LYS A 33 3.53 -4.37 8.06
CA LYS A 33 3.02 -3.00 7.91
C LYS A 33 2.98 -2.55 6.45
N VAL A 34 1.96 -1.76 6.13
CA VAL A 34 1.83 -0.98 4.91
C VAL A 34 1.57 0.47 5.31
N SER A 35 2.25 1.43 4.71
CA SER A 35 1.96 2.85 4.97
C SER A 35 0.66 3.29 4.30
N ALA A 36 0.12 4.43 4.75
CA ALA A 36 -1.12 4.97 4.21
C ALA A 36 -1.03 5.27 2.70
N LEU A 37 -2.13 5.01 1.99
CA LEU A 37 -2.34 5.49 0.63
C LEU A 37 -2.83 6.94 0.70
N SER A 38 -1.96 7.89 0.36
CA SER A 38 -2.28 9.31 0.43
C SER A 38 -2.08 9.99 -0.93
N ARG A 39 -3.00 10.90 -1.27
CA ARG A 39 -2.88 11.82 -2.39
C ARG A 39 -3.13 13.24 -1.92
N THR A 40 -2.35 14.19 -2.42
CA THR A 40 -2.49 15.61 -2.08
C THR A 40 -2.59 16.42 -3.36
N THR A 41 -3.60 17.27 -3.46
CA THR A 41 -3.74 18.24 -4.56
C THR A 41 -3.37 19.62 -4.04
N SER A 42 -2.37 20.25 -4.65
CA SER A 42 -1.98 21.62 -4.27
C SER A 42 -3.10 22.62 -4.58
N VAL A 43 -3.15 23.72 -3.85
CA VAL A 43 -4.16 24.78 -4.06
C VAL A 43 -3.47 26.00 -4.64
N ILE A 44 -3.94 26.45 -5.79
CA ILE A 44 -3.48 27.67 -6.45
C ILE A 44 -4.49 28.78 -6.14
N GLU A 45 -4.01 29.87 -5.57
CA GLU A 45 -4.84 31.05 -5.29
C GLU A 45 -4.72 32.06 -6.43
N PHE A 46 -5.86 32.43 -7.02
CA PHE A 46 -5.95 33.41 -8.08
C PHE A 46 -6.74 34.63 -7.60
N ARG A 47 -6.26 35.83 -7.93
CA ARG A 47 -6.95 37.10 -7.66
C ARG A 47 -7.05 37.89 -8.96
N GLU A 48 -8.25 38.35 -9.25
CA GLU A 48 -8.53 39.26 -10.36
C GLU A 48 -8.81 40.68 -9.83
N GLY A 49 -8.47 41.71 -10.62
CA GLY A 49 -8.70 43.12 -10.30
C GLY A 49 -10.18 43.48 -10.35
N GLY A 50 -10.93 43.06 -9.34
CA GLY A 50 -12.39 43.21 -9.23
C GLY A 50 -13.03 42.19 -8.28
N ASP A 51 -12.28 41.18 -7.83
CA ASP A 51 -12.80 40.18 -6.89
C ASP A 51 -13.01 40.76 -5.47
N PRO A 52 -14.03 40.28 -4.74
CA PRO A 52 -14.19 40.58 -3.31
C PRO A 52 -12.94 40.11 -2.54
N ALA A 53 -12.76 40.59 -1.30
CA ALA A 53 -11.51 40.47 -0.52
C ALA A 53 -10.92 39.04 -0.32
N SER A 54 -11.60 37.98 -0.76
CA SER A 54 -11.12 36.60 -0.72
C SER A 54 -10.61 36.10 -2.10
N PRO A 55 -9.41 35.50 -2.18
CA PRO A 55 -8.91 34.89 -3.42
C PRO A 55 -9.75 33.69 -3.86
N ARG A 56 -9.83 33.45 -5.17
CA ARG A 56 -10.39 32.21 -5.72
C ARG A 56 -9.37 31.09 -5.58
N LYS A 57 -9.83 29.88 -5.24
CA LYS A 57 -8.97 28.69 -5.10
C LYS A 57 -9.19 27.75 -6.27
N MET A 58 -8.10 27.30 -6.89
CA MET A 58 -8.09 26.36 -8.00
C MET A 58 -7.24 25.13 -7.64
N PRO A 59 -7.62 23.93 -8.11
CA PRO A 59 -6.79 22.74 -7.94
C PRO A 59 -5.51 22.85 -8.78
N GLY A 60 -4.37 22.57 -8.16
CA GLY A 60 -3.06 22.47 -8.78
C GLY A 60 -2.63 21.03 -9.04
N GLN A 61 -1.32 20.80 -9.04
CA GLN A 61 -0.74 19.48 -9.24
C GLN A 61 -1.13 18.51 -8.12
N THR A 62 -1.49 17.28 -8.49
CA THR A 62 -1.73 16.18 -7.56
C THR A 62 -0.49 15.32 -7.44
N THR A 63 -0.10 14.98 -6.21
CA THR A 63 1.03 14.09 -5.90
C THR A 63 0.54 12.90 -5.09
N PHE A 64 1.15 11.75 -5.34
CA PHE A 64 0.91 10.52 -4.57
C PHE A 64 2.08 10.30 -3.62
N ALA A 65 1.76 10.01 -2.35
CA ALA A 65 2.77 9.75 -1.35
C ALA A 65 3.42 8.37 -1.60
N PRO A 66 4.73 8.21 -1.29
CA PRO A 66 5.38 6.91 -1.34
C PRO A 66 4.75 5.91 -0.38
N ILE A 67 4.77 4.63 -0.75
CA ILE A 67 4.20 3.54 0.03
C ILE A 67 5.33 2.69 0.59
N THR A 68 5.36 2.50 1.91
CA THR A 68 6.36 1.65 2.58
C THR A 68 5.74 0.30 2.92
N LEU A 69 6.41 -0.78 2.55
CA LEU A 69 6.08 -2.15 2.93
C LEU A 69 7.15 -2.67 3.88
N GLU A 70 6.74 -3.19 5.03
CA GLU A 70 7.64 -3.78 6.03
C GLU A 70 7.28 -5.25 6.25
N ARG A 71 8.31 -6.07 6.45
CA ARG A 71 8.16 -7.49 6.78
C ARG A 71 9.31 -7.98 7.65
N GLY A 72 9.10 -9.10 8.33
CA GLY A 72 10.19 -9.83 8.97
C GLY A 72 11.23 -10.29 7.94
N VAL A 73 12.51 -10.26 8.31
CA VAL A 73 13.59 -10.81 7.50
C VAL A 73 13.40 -12.32 7.37
N THR A 74 13.31 -12.81 6.13
CA THR A 74 13.18 -14.23 5.79
C THR A 74 14.03 -14.55 4.56
N HIS A 75 14.04 -15.81 4.14
CA HIS A 75 14.69 -16.24 2.89
C HIS A 75 13.91 -15.89 1.62
N ASP A 76 12.69 -15.34 1.73
CA ASP A 76 11.96 -14.89 0.56
C ASP A 76 12.71 -13.70 -0.07
N THR A 77 13.10 -13.83 -1.33
CA THR A 77 13.87 -12.82 -2.06
C THR A 77 12.99 -11.83 -2.82
N THR A 78 11.66 -11.84 -2.64
CA THR A 78 10.74 -11.00 -3.42
C THR A 78 11.08 -9.50 -3.38
N PHE A 79 11.34 -8.93 -2.20
CA PHE A 79 11.75 -7.52 -2.07
C PHE A 79 13.11 -7.24 -2.73
N LEU A 80 14.09 -8.11 -2.48
CA LEU A 80 15.44 -8.02 -3.05
C LEU A 80 15.40 -8.09 -4.58
N ARG A 81 14.68 -9.06 -5.15
CA ARG A 81 14.54 -9.24 -6.61
C ARG A 81 13.90 -8.03 -7.25
N TRP A 82 12.93 -7.39 -6.59
CA TRP A 82 12.32 -6.18 -7.13
C TRP A 82 13.24 -4.97 -7.04
N ALA A 83 13.91 -4.76 -5.90
CA ALA A 83 14.91 -3.69 -5.74
C ALA A 83 16.05 -3.81 -6.78
N ASN A 84 16.55 -5.03 -7.01
CA ASN A 84 17.60 -5.29 -7.99
C ASN A 84 17.18 -5.02 -9.44
N LYS A 85 15.87 -4.96 -9.74
CA LYS A 85 15.40 -4.54 -11.07
C LYS A 85 15.59 -3.06 -11.30
N VAL A 86 15.56 -2.24 -10.25
CA VAL A 86 15.83 -0.80 -10.37
C VAL A 86 17.33 -0.57 -10.51
N TRP A 87 18.12 -1.23 -9.65
CA TRP A 87 19.57 -1.20 -9.71
C TRP A 87 20.20 -2.53 -9.28
N ASN A 88 20.89 -3.20 -10.19
CA ASN A 88 21.55 -4.47 -9.94
C ASN A 88 23.05 -4.28 -9.68
N PHE A 89 23.46 -4.41 -8.42
CA PHE A 89 24.86 -4.27 -8.02
C PHE A 89 25.73 -5.36 -8.65
N GLY A 90 26.85 -4.97 -9.28
CA GLY A 90 27.79 -5.89 -9.92
C GLY A 90 27.38 -6.34 -11.34
N ALA A 91 26.31 -5.79 -11.89
CA ALA A 91 25.96 -5.99 -13.29
C ALA A 91 26.97 -5.29 -14.22
N GLY A 92 27.20 -5.87 -15.40
CA GLY A 92 28.02 -5.24 -16.44
C GLY A 92 27.35 -4.00 -17.05
N PRO A 93 28.10 -3.19 -17.82
CA PRO A 93 27.55 -1.99 -18.45
C PRO A 93 26.30 -2.28 -19.29
N GLY A 94 25.22 -1.55 -19.03
CA GLY A 94 23.93 -1.70 -19.71
C GLY A 94 23.00 -2.76 -19.14
N ALA A 95 23.37 -3.43 -18.04
CA ALA A 95 22.57 -4.42 -17.34
C ALA A 95 22.23 -4.01 -15.88
N GLU A 96 22.51 -2.77 -15.51
CA GLU A 96 22.32 -2.24 -14.16
C GLU A 96 20.84 -2.03 -13.82
N SER A 97 19.97 -1.84 -14.81
CA SER A 97 18.53 -1.65 -14.58
C SER A 97 17.71 -2.46 -15.58
N SER A 98 16.65 -3.09 -15.07
CA SER A 98 15.69 -3.80 -15.90
C SER A 98 14.64 -2.83 -16.42
N LEU A 99 14.90 -2.22 -17.59
CA LEU A 99 13.98 -1.25 -18.22
C LEU A 99 12.58 -1.83 -18.53
N LYS A 100 12.46 -3.16 -18.62
CA LYS A 100 11.23 -3.85 -19.00
C LYS A 100 10.20 -3.93 -17.87
N ASP A 101 10.64 -4.20 -16.64
CA ASP A 101 9.75 -4.72 -15.59
C ASP A 101 10.09 -4.27 -14.16
N PHE A 102 10.86 -3.19 -14.01
CA PHE A 102 11.10 -2.59 -12.69
C PHE A 102 9.85 -1.92 -12.10
N ARG A 103 8.92 -1.47 -12.96
CA ARG A 103 7.60 -0.96 -12.57
C ARG A 103 6.58 -2.08 -12.57
N LYS A 104 5.75 -2.14 -11.53
CA LYS A 104 4.73 -3.17 -11.34
C LYS A 104 3.45 -2.59 -10.79
N ASP A 105 2.32 -3.19 -11.16
CA ASP A 105 1.05 -2.94 -10.50
C ASP A 105 0.91 -3.91 -9.32
N ILE A 106 0.47 -3.40 -8.17
CA ILE A 106 0.30 -4.20 -6.95
C ILE A 106 -1.11 -4.04 -6.42
N ILE A 107 -1.58 -5.07 -5.70
CA ILE A 107 -2.92 -5.09 -5.10
C ILE A 107 -2.77 -5.10 -3.59
N LEU A 108 -3.46 -4.20 -2.89
CA LEU A 108 -3.59 -4.18 -1.45
C LEU A 108 -5.03 -4.56 -1.06
N ASN A 109 -5.17 -5.71 -0.41
CA ASN A 109 -6.43 -6.22 0.10
C ASN A 109 -6.56 -5.95 1.59
N LEU A 110 -7.72 -5.44 2.02
CA LEU A 110 -8.12 -5.33 3.42
C LEU A 110 -9.19 -6.38 3.71
N PHE A 111 -9.06 -7.08 4.82
CA PHE A 111 -9.98 -8.12 5.26
C PHE A 111 -10.68 -7.73 6.55
N ASN A 112 -11.90 -8.25 6.75
CA ASN A 112 -12.59 -8.13 8.03
C ASN A 112 -12.03 -9.14 9.06
N GLU A 113 -12.56 -9.10 10.29
CA GLU A 113 -12.16 -9.99 11.39
C GLU A 113 -12.52 -11.46 11.15
N ALA A 114 -13.39 -11.76 10.19
CA ALA A 114 -13.69 -13.11 9.72
C ALA A 114 -12.74 -13.59 8.61
N GLY A 115 -11.84 -12.72 8.11
CA GLY A 115 -10.91 -13.05 7.03
C GLY A 115 -11.52 -12.97 5.63
N GLN A 116 -12.68 -12.32 5.48
CA GLN A 116 -13.31 -12.07 4.19
C GLN A 116 -12.77 -10.76 3.60
N LEU A 117 -12.57 -10.74 2.27
CA LEU A 117 -12.12 -9.56 1.55
C LEU A 117 -13.17 -8.45 1.71
N ALA A 118 -12.75 -7.33 2.27
CA ALA A 118 -13.62 -6.19 2.55
C ALA A 118 -13.40 -5.05 1.54
N LEU A 119 -12.14 -4.73 1.24
CA LEU A 119 -11.76 -3.71 0.26
C LEU A 119 -10.51 -4.17 -0.50
N SER A 120 -10.38 -3.74 -1.75
CA SER A 120 -9.20 -3.98 -2.58
C SER A 120 -8.76 -2.66 -3.22
N TYR A 121 -7.47 -2.39 -3.20
CA TYR A 121 -6.85 -1.23 -3.84
C TYR A 121 -5.86 -1.69 -4.89
N LYS A 122 -5.97 -1.14 -6.10
CA LYS A 122 -5.00 -1.32 -7.19
C LYS A 122 -4.06 -0.14 -7.20
N ILE A 123 -2.77 -0.39 -7.02
CA ILE A 123 -1.72 0.63 -7.01
C ILE A 123 -0.90 0.46 -8.29
N TYR A 124 -0.73 1.56 -9.01
CA TYR A 124 -0.23 1.54 -10.38
C TYR A 124 1.23 1.97 -10.47
N ARG A 125 1.97 1.24 -11.33
CA ARG A 125 3.33 1.56 -11.78
C ARG A 125 4.30 1.79 -10.62
N ALA A 126 4.14 1.01 -9.56
CA ALA A 126 4.98 1.08 -8.39
C ALA A 126 6.41 0.61 -8.73
N TRP A 127 7.42 1.22 -8.12
CA TRP A 127 8.82 0.77 -8.19
C TRP A 127 9.58 1.11 -6.91
N VAL A 128 10.63 0.34 -6.60
CA VAL A 128 11.36 0.44 -5.34
C VAL A 128 12.36 1.60 -5.38
N SER A 129 12.12 2.66 -4.60
CA SER A 129 13.06 3.78 -4.44
C SER A 129 14.06 3.59 -3.30
N GLU A 130 13.70 2.80 -2.29
CA GLU A 130 14.57 2.47 -1.17
C GLU A 130 14.37 1.01 -0.76
N PHE A 131 15.47 0.31 -0.49
CA PHE A 131 15.45 -1.05 0.05
C PHE A 131 16.39 -1.14 1.25
N ARG A 132 15.81 -1.45 2.41
CA ARG A 132 16.56 -1.75 3.64
C ARG A 132 16.53 -3.25 3.86
N ALA A 133 17.63 -3.92 3.53
CA ALA A 133 17.74 -5.36 3.60
C ALA A 133 17.67 -5.93 5.03
N LEU A 134 18.26 -5.20 5.98
CA LEU A 134 18.35 -5.53 7.40
C LEU A 134 18.20 -4.24 8.24
N PRO A 135 17.64 -4.32 9.45
CA PRO A 135 17.76 -3.23 10.41
C PRO A 135 19.15 -3.26 11.07
N ASP A 136 19.41 -2.29 11.95
CA ASP A 136 20.56 -2.35 12.84
C ASP A 136 20.47 -3.59 13.74
N LEU A 137 21.58 -4.30 13.88
CA LEU A 137 21.67 -5.52 14.67
C LEU A 137 22.27 -5.22 16.03
N ASP A 138 21.47 -5.39 17.08
CA ASP A 138 21.88 -5.20 18.47
C ASP A 138 21.76 -6.52 19.24
N ALA A 139 22.90 -7.05 19.71
CA ALA A 139 22.95 -8.29 20.47
C ALA A 139 22.27 -8.20 21.85
N SER A 140 22.01 -7.00 22.34
CA SER A 140 21.26 -6.76 23.58
C SER A 140 19.76 -6.52 23.36
N GLY A 141 19.32 -6.38 22.11
CA GLY A 141 17.93 -6.15 21.74
C GLY A 141 17.08 -7.42 21.73
N SER A 142 15.75 -7.26 21.89
CA SER A 142 14.75 -8.35 21.86
C SER A 142 13.77 -8.25 20.68
N GLY A 143 14.09 -7.45 19.66
CA GLY A 143 13.25 -7.20 18.49
C GLY A 143 13.39 -8.24 17.38
N THR A 144 12.38 -8.30 16.50
CA THR A 144 12.48 -9.05 15.24
C THR A 144 13.16 -8.20 14.17
N ALA A 145 14.03 -8.80 13.37
CA ALA A 145 14.67 -8.09 12.27
C ALA A 145 13.64 -7.74 11.17
N ILE A 146 13.48 -6.46 10.85
CA ILE A 146 12.55 -5.95 9.84
C ILE A 146 13.28 -5.50 8.59
N GLN A 147 12.84 -6.02 7.45
CA GLN A 147 13.21 -5.57 6.12
C GLN A 147 12.12 -4.63 5.58
N SER A 148 12.50 -3.58 4.86
CA SER A 148 11.52 -2.63 4.29
C SER A 148 11.85 -2.22 2.86
N ILE A 149 10.81 -1.97 2.06
CA ILE A 149 10.91 -1.29 0.77
C ILE A 149 10.04 -0.04 0.76
N LYS A 150 10.54 1.02 0.15
CA LYS A 150 9.78 2.23 -0.20
C LYS A 150 9.44 2.21 -1.67
N LEU A 151 8.18 2.41 -1.99
CA LEU A 151 7.62 2.36 -3.33
C LEU A 151 7.18 3.75 -3.76
N GLU A 152 7.68 4.21 -4.90
CA GLU A 152 7.08 5.34 -5.61
C GLU A 152 6.00 4.81 -6.52
N ASN A 153 4.88 5.53 -6.64
CA ASN A 153 3.70 5.10 -7.41
C ASN A 153 3.13 6.27 -8.23
N GLU A 154 2.39 5.94 -9.29
CA GLU A 154 1.77 6.92 -10.18
C GLU A 154 0.26 7.07 -9.94
N GLY A 155 -0.26 6.38 -8.91
CA GLY A 155 -1.64 6.46 -8.50
C GLY A 155 -2.19 5.15 -7.97
N TRP A 156 -3.39 5.23 -7.42
CA TRP A 156 -4.13 4.07 -6.93
C TRP A 156 -5.63 4.31 -7.06
N GLU A 157 -6.38 3.22 -7.17
CA GLU A 157 -7.84 3.24 -7.13
C GLU A 157 -8.37 2.13 -6.21
N ILE A 158 -9.58 2.35 -5.72
CA ILE A 158 -10.32 1.31 -5.02
C ILE A 158 -11.08 0.47 -6.05
N ASP A 159 -11.05 -0.85 -5.88
CA ASP A 159 -11.82 -1.77 -6.70
C ASP A 159 -13.28 -1.78 -6.24
N LEU A 160 -14.12 -1.04 -6.98
CA LEU A 160 -15.55 -0.91 -6.68
C LEU A 160 -16.35 -2.19 -6.96
N ASP A 161 -15.76 -3.16 -7.66
CA ASP A 161 -16.39 -4.46 -7.91
C ASP A 161 -16.21 -5.42 -6.72
N THR A 162 -15.42 -5.04 -5.70
CA THR A 162 -15.32 -5.80 -4.45
C THR A 162 -16.58 -5.58 -3.61
N PRO A 163 -17.47 -6.59 -3.46
CA PRO A 163 -18.71 -6.41 -2.73
C PRO A 163 -18.45 -6.35 -1.22
N GLU A 164 -19.34 -5.67 -0.49
CA GLU A 164 -19.34 -5.75 0.97
C GLU A 164 -19.60 -7.21 1.39
N PRO A 165 -18.70 -7.84 2.17
CA PRO A 165 -18.84 -9.25 2.53
C PRO A 165 -19.99 -9.45 3.53
N ALA A 166 -20.80 -10.50 3.34
CA ALA A 166 -21.80 -10.90 4.34
C ALA A 166 -21.11 -11.55 5.54
N GLU A 167 -21.30 -10.98 6.73
CA GLU A 167 -20.63 -11.46 7.94
C GLU A 167 -21.24 -12.77 8.46
N PRO A 168 -20.40 -13.74 8.88
CA PRO A 168 -20.88 -15.01 9.41
C PRO A 168 -21.52 -14.83 10.79
N SER A 169 -22.59 -15.59 11.06
CA SER A 169 -23.19 -15.77 12.39
C SER A 169 -22.88 -17.18 12.90
N PHE A 170 -22.60 -17.30 14.20
CA PHE A 170 -22.35 -18.58 14.85
C PHE A 170 -23.36 -18.81 15.97
N ASP A 171 -24.12 -19.91 15.92
CA ASP A 171 -25.13 -20.25 16.94
C ASP A 171 -24.57 -21.16 18.06
N VAL A 172 -23.36 -21.70 17.89
CA VAL A 172 -22.69 -22.65 18.82
C VAL A 172 -21.18 -22.41 18.79
N PRO A 173 -20.44 -22.50 19.92
CA PRO A 173 -18.98 -22.48 19.86
C PRO A 173 -18.50 -23.72 19.10
N ALA A 174 -17.75 -23.51 18.02
CA ALA A 174 -16.99 -24.60 17.43
C ALA A 174 -15.97 -25.07 18.49
N GLY A 175 -16.22 -26.27 19.03
CA GLY A 175 -15.36 -26.91 20.03
C GLY A 175 -13.97 -27.25 19.50
#